data_AF-A0A9X8EI17-F1
#
_entry.id   AF-A0A9X8EI17-F1
#
_cell.length_a   1.000
_cell.length_b   1.000
_cell.length_c   1.000
_cell.angle_alpha   90.00
_cell.angle_beta   90.00
_cell.angle_gamma   90.00
#
_symmetry.space_group_name_H-M   'P 1'
#
loop_
_entity.id
_entity.type
_entity.pdbx_description
1 polymer ?
#
loop_
_entity_poly.entity_id
_entity_poly.type
_entity_poly.pdbx_seq_one_letter_code
_entity_poly.pdbx_strand_id
1 'polypeptide(L)'
;MTTMNNIIQRLRHPLPQDELDTQIAMIPLQLVQDLEEEGPIDLTFTREHVAVLDAYMDHVMAIPTRREAFLQWLGYYRHPDPELDFYPMQVLFHRINLHADSWGRLKQKSIQLPIALINCASSISLSGERALLACERTKALGGRREAWQGVQFEVPVQLDAPDRTLVLEMARWVANLKNSAGVFQFQVGEVRKETDRFRDDARFELRPALGRKIERLVASGTKEGNLGVLAQRMRNLVVRLEDVTTAASHLQTAWQFIETYLDASIGKLHSMQDSQQLARFVIHFKNFLAQWSFIEECARRLQKRLE
;
A
#
# COMPACT_ATOMS: atom_id res chain seq x y z
N MET A 1 1.81 -44.98 19.26
CA MET A 1 1.30 -45.42 17.94
C MET A 1 -0.12 -44.93 17.62
N THR A 2 -0.90 -44.47 18.60
CA THR A 2 -2.31 -44.08 18.41
C THR A 2 -2.50 -42.67 17.80
N THR A 3 -1.54 -41.76 17.98
CA THR A 3 -1.67 -40.34 17.54
C THR A 3 -1.40 -40.14 16.04
N MET A 4 -0.54 -40.97 15.42
CA MET A 4 -0.26 -40.90 13.97
C MET A 4 -1.37 -41.52 13.11
N ASN A 5 -2.15 -42.46 13.67
CA ASN A 5 -3.30 -43.06 12.97
C ASN A 5 -4.48 -42.09 12.84
N ASN A 6 -4.62 -41.12 13.76
CA ASN A 6 -5.69 -40.11 13.68
C ASN A 6 -5.43 -39.04 12.60
N ILE A 7 -4.18 -38.74 12.27
CA ILE A 7 -3.83 -37.81 11.19
C ILE A 7 -4.06 -38.46 9.82
N ILE A 8 -3.75 -39.76 9.69
CA ILE A 8 -3.95 -40.52 8.44
C ILE A 8 -5.44 -40.81 8.18
N GLN A 9 -6.27 -40.98 9.23
CA GLN A 9 -7.73 -41.11 9.04
C GLN A 9 -8.43 -39.80 8.63
N ARG A 10 -7.94 -38.63 9.05
CA ARG A 10 -8.49 -37.31 8.63
C ARG A 10 -8.22 -36.97 7.16
N LEU A 11 -7.29 -37.66 6.51
CA LEU A 11 -7.00 -37.50 5.08
C LEU A 11 -7.89 -38.37 4.17
N ARG A 12 -8.80 -39.19 4.73
CA ARG A 12 -9.63 -40.13 3.96
C ARG A 12 -11.04 -39.61 3.65
N HIS A 13 -11.45 -38.50 4.25
CA HIS A 13 -12.65 -37.76 3.88
C HIS A 13 -12.28 -36.29 3.67
N PRO A 14 -12.48 -35.71 2.47
CA PRO A 14 -12.38 -34.27 2.33
C PRO A 14 -13.32 -33.64 3.35
N LEU A 15 -12.83 -32.66 4.11
CA LEU A 15 -13.69 -31.83 4.95
C LEU A 15 -14.83 -31.31 4.06
N PRO A 16 -16.08 -31.32 4.52
CA PRO A 16 -17.17 -30.66 3.82
C PRO A 16 -16.72 -29.26 3.42
N GLN A 17 -17.02 -28.83 2.20
CA GLN A 17 -16.60 -27.53 1.65
C GLN A 17 -16.87 -26.39 2.64
N ASP A 18 -18.01 -26.46 3.33
CA ASP A 18 -18.45 -25.54 4.38
C ASP A 18 -17.48 -25.43 5.58
N GLU A 19 -16.88 -26.55 5.99
CA GLU A 19 -15.95 -26.63 7.12
C GLU A 19 -14.56 -26.11 6.71
N LEU A 20 -14.18 -26.37 5.45
CA LEU A 20 -12.98 -25.81 4.84
C LEU A 20 -13.09 -24.29 4.67
N ASP A 21 -14.23 -23.79 4.18
CA ASP A 21 -14.52 -22.37 3.99
C ASP A 21 -14.56 -21.61 5.33
N THR A 22 -15.09 -22.25 6.38
CA THR A 22 -15.09 -21.71 7.74
C THR A 22 -13.67 -21.63 8.33
N GLN A 23 -12.85 -22.66 8.14
CA GLN A 23 -11.45 -22.63 8.56
C GLN A 23 -10.64 -21.60 7.76
N ILE A 24 -10.85 -21.49 6.43
CA ILE A 24 -10.25 -20.46 5.58
C ILE A 24 -10.74 -19.04 5.95
N ALA A 25 -11.95 -18.90 6.50
CA ALA A 25 -12.44 -17.64 7.05
C ALA A 25 -11.75 -17.26 8.37
N MET A 26 -11.28 -18.24 9.14
CA MET A 26 -10.58 -18.07 10.41
C MET A 26 -9.09 -17.74 10.26
N ILE A 27 -8.41 -18.21 9.20
CA ILE A 27 -6.96 -17.98 8.99
C ILE A 27 -6.60 -16.47 8.98
N PRO A 28 -7.36 -15.57 8.32
CA PRO A 28 -7.07 -14.14 8.39
C PRO A 28 -7.55 -13.47 9.69
N LEU A 29 -8.52 -14.04 10.40
CA LEU A 29 -8.90 -13.58 11.74
C LEU A 29 -7.76 -13.86 12.71
N GLN A 30 -7.14 -15.05 12.60
CA GLN A 30 -5.89 -15.36 13.28
C GLN A 30 -4.80 -14.39 12.84
N LEU A 31 -4.62 -14.10 11.55
CA LEU A 31 -3.64 -13.11 11.11
C LEU A 31 -3.87 -11.70 11.70
N VAL A 32 -5.12 -11.27 11.86
CA VAL A 32 -5.47 -9.99 12.51
C VAL A 32 -5.25 -10.05 14.02
N GLN A 33 -5.61 -11.17 14.68
CA GLN A 33 -5.43 -11.39 16.12
C GLN A 33 -3.95 -11.57 16.49
N ASP A 34 -3.19 -12.32 15.71
CA ASP A 34 -1.74 -12.51 15.82
C ASP A 34 -1.04 -11.16 15.71
N LEU A 35 -1.54 -10.24 14.86
CA LEU A 35 -0.99 -8.88 14.74
C LEU A 35 -1.49 -7.90 15.80
N GLU A 36 -2.68 -8.12 16.38
CA GLU A 36 -3.10 -7.45 17.63
C GLU A 36 -2.23 -7.89 18.82
N GLU A 37 -1.78 -9.16 18.84
CA GLU A 37 -0.85 -9.72 19.82
C GLU A 37 0.62 -9.29 19.58
N GLU A 38 1.05 -9.07 18.33
CA GLU A 38 2.40 -8.58 17.99
C GLU A 38 2.62 -7.08 18.31
N GLY A 39 1.60 -6.38 18.82
CA GLY A 39 1.71 -5.00 19.29
C GLY A 39 1.42 -3.94 18.20
N PRO A 40 1.56 -2.64 18.53
CA PRO A 40 1.09 -1.57 17.67
C PRO A 40 1.81 -1.58 16.31
N ILE A 41 1.01 -1.53 15.24
CA ILE A 41 1.46 -1.41 13.84
C ILE A 41 2.53 -0.32 13.72
N ASP A 42 3.79 -0.73 13.66
CA ASP A 42 4.89 0.18 13.36
C ASP A 42 5.09 0.22 11.85
N LEU A 43 4.27 1.05 11.20
CA LEU A 43 4.62 1.52 9.86
C LEU A 43 6.05 2.08 9.97
N THR A 44 7.01 1.53 9.24
CA THR A 44 8.41 1.96 9.38
C THR A 44 8.70 3.30 8.68
N PHE A 45 7.75 3.80 7.88
CA PHE A 45 7.84 5.11 7.21
C PHE A 45 7.59 6.26 8.18
N THR A 46 8.42 7.31 8.27
CA THR A 46 8.31 8.35 9.32
C THR A 46 8.32 9.76 8.72
N ARG A 47 8.15 10.79 9.57
CA ARG A 47 8.27 12.20 9.14
C ARG A 47 9.69 12.54 8.69
N GLU A 48 10.70 11.91 9.30
CA GLU A 48 12.09 12.05 8.89
C GLU A 48 12.29 11.53 7.46
N HIS A 49 11.65 10.42 7.10
CA HIS A 49 11.67 9.91 5.72
C HIS A 49 11.06 10.91 4.73
N VAL A 50 9.94 11.57 5.08
CA VAL A 50 9.36 12.64 4.25
C VAL A 50 10.32 13.82 4.11
N ALA A 51 10.92 14.27 5.22
CA ALA A 51 11.88 15.37 5.22
C ALA A 51 13.11 15.07 4.35
N VAL A 52 13.60 13.82 4.34
CA VAL A 52 14.67 13.37 3.44
C VAL A 52 14.28 13.51 1.97
N LEU A 53 13.08 13.06 1.60
CA LEU A 53 12.58 13.10 0.23
C LEU A 53 12.36 14.55 -0.25
N ASP A 54 11.78 15.39 0.61
CA ASP A 54 11.60 16.82 0.33
C ASP A 54 12.96 17.54 0.19
N ALA A 55 13.90 17.29 1.10
CA ALA A 55 15.23 17.88 1.03
C ALA A 55 16.01 17.46 -0.22
N TYR A 56 15.81 16.22 -0.70
CA TYR A 56 16.34 15.77 -1.98
C TYR A 56 15.72 16.56 -3.15
N MET A 57 14.39 16.67 -3.18
CA MET A 57 13.67 17.40 -4.22
C MET A 57 14.12 18.86 -4.27
N ASP A 58 14.09 19.57 -3.15
CA ASP A 58 14.49 20.98 -3.05
C ASP A 58 15.94 21.18 -3.51
N HIS A 59 16.84 20.27 -3.11
CA HIS A 59 18.24 20.34 -3.50
C HIS A 59 18.43 20.17 -5.01
N VAL A 60 17.73 19.22 -5.63
CA VAL A 60 17.82 19.00 -7.08
C VAL A 60 17.18 20.16 -7.86
N MET A 61 16.04 20.67 -7.39
CA MET A 61 15.34 21.79 -8.03
C MET A 61 16.13 23.10 -7.98
N ALA A 62 17.06 23.24 -7.04
CA ALA A 62 17.99 24.36 -6.98
C ALA A 62 19.13 24.27 -8.03
N ILE A 63 19.32 23.13 -8.71
CA ILE A 63 20.36 22.97 -9.73
C ILE A 63 19.94 23.75 -10.99
N PRO A 64 20.79 24.65 -11.53
CA PRO A 64 20.42 25.43 -12.70
C PRO A 64 20.20 24.56 -13.94
N THR A 65 19.10 24.80 -14.66
CA THR A 65 18.78 24.10 -15.92
C THR A 65 19.08 24.94 -17.16
N ARG A 66 19.19 26.27 -17.02
CA ARG A 66 19.59 27.17 -18.11
C ARG A 66 21.06 26.95 -18.46
N ARG A 67 21.36 26.84 -19.75
CA ARG A 67 22.69 26.49 -20.28
C ARG A 67 23.84 27.24 -19.62
N GLU A 68 23.79 28.56 -19.59
CA GLU A 68 24.88 29.40 -19.05
C GLU A 68 25.10 29.16 -17.55
N ALA A 69 24.02 29.20 -16.77
CA ALA A 69 24.09 28.95 -15.34
C ALA A 69 24.50 27.51 -15.02
N PHE A 70 24.12 26.54 -15.86
CA PHE A 70 24.55 25.15 -15.70
C PHE A 70 26.04 24.97 -16.01
N LEU A 71 26.56 25.60 -17.07
CA LEU A 71 28.01 25.61 -17.37
C LEU A 71 28.82 26.25 -16.22
N GLN A 72 28.32 27.35 -15.66
CA GLN A 72 28.91 27.95 -14.45
C GLN A 72 28.87 27.00 -13.26
N TRP A 73 27.75 26.28 -13.08
CA TRP A 73 27.59 25.31 -12.01
C TRP A 73 28.53 24.10 -12.16
N LEU A 74 28.74 23.62 -13.39
CA LEU A 74 29.73 22.59 -13.73
C LEU A 74 31.16 23.08 -13.46
N GLY A 75 31.40 24.38 -13.61
CA GLY A 75 32.70 25.00 -13.36
C GLY A 75 33.69 24.86 -14.51
N TYR A 76 33.21 24.47 -15.70
CA TYR A 76 33.96 24.39 -16.95
C TYR A 76 33.03 24.61 -18.17
N TYR A 77 33.62 25.01 -19.29
CA TYR A 77 32.91 25.21 -20.55
C TYR A 77 32.98 24.01 -21.51
N ARG A 78 34.08 23.25 -21.45
CA ARG A 78 34.33 22.05 -22.25
C ARG A 78 35.18 21.09 -21.45
N HIS A 79 34.95 19.79 -21.61
CA HIS A 79 35.79 18.74 -21.04
C HIS A 79 36.36 17.84 -22.14
N PRO A 80 37.62 17.39 -22.06
CA PRO A 80 38.21 16.50 -23.07
C PRO A 80 37.59 15.09 -23.08
N ASP A 81 37.13 14.58 -21.94
CA ASP A 81 36.30 13.37 -21.88
C ASP A 81 34.89 13.69 -22.43
N PRO A 82 34.45 13.07 -23.55
CA PRO A 82 33.12 13.30 -24.12
C PRO A 82 31.98 13.03 -23.14
N GLU A 83 32.14 12.08 -22.22
CA GLU A 83 31.14 11.77 -21.20
C GLU A 83 30.98 12.88 -20.17
N LEU A 84 31.97 13.74 -20.02
CA LEU A 84 31.92 14.89 -19.12
C LEU A 84 31.68 16.20 -19.88
N ASP A 85 31.44 16.15 -21.19
CA ASP A 85 31.08 17.35 -21.94
C ASP A 85 29.64 17.80 -21.59
N PHE A 86 29.27 19.00 -22.03
CA PHE A 86 28.02 19.64 -21.65
C PHE A 86 26.79 18.76 -21.87
N TYR A 87 26.64 18.13 -23.04
CA TYR A 87 25.41 17.42 -23.39
C TYR A 87 25.18 16.17 -22.52
N PRO A 88 26.14 15.24 -22.35
CA PRO A 88 25.92 14.09 -21.47
C PRO A 88 25.69 14.47 -20.00
N MET A 89 26.33 15.54 -19.52
CA MET A 89 26.06 16.08 -18.19
C MET A 89 24.64 16.64 -18.11
N GLN A 90 24.22 17.46 -19.08
CA GLN A 90 22.88 18.03 -19.11
C GLN A 90 21.80 16.93 -19.13
N VAL A 91 21.98 15.87 -19.91
CA VAL A 91 21.05 14.75 -19.97
C VAL A 91 20.92 14.06 -18.62
N LEU A 92 22.03 13.79 -17.92
CA LEU A 92 21.99 13.17 -16.60
C LEU A 92 21.26 14.07 -15.58
N PHE A 93 21.61 15.35 -15.51
CA PHE A 93 20.98 16.27 -14.56
C PHE A 93 19.51 16.56 -14.90
N HIS A 94 19.13 16.50 -16.17
CA HIS A 94 17.72 16.55 -16.57
C HIS A 94 16.94 15.34 -16.06
N ARG A 95 17.50 14.11 -16.18
CA ARG A 95 16.88 12.90 -15.60
C ARG A 95 16.73 12.99 -14.08
N ILE A 96 17.75 13.50 -13.38
CA ILE A 96 17.70 13.72 -11.92
C ILE A 96 16.59 14.74 -11.56
N ASN A 97 16.45 15.81 -12.34
CA ASN A 97 15.37 16.80 -12.17
C ASN A 97 13.98 16.18 -12.35
N LEU A 98 13.75 15.42 -13.43
CA LEU A 98 12.48 14.73 -13.67
C LEU A 98 12.14 13.73 -12.55
N HIS A 99 13.16 13.04 -12.03
CA HIS A 99 13.00 12.14 -10.90
C HIS A 99 12.59 12.91 -9.63
N ALA A 100 13.30 14.00 -9.29
CA ALA A 100 12.92 14.86 -8.16
C ALA A 100 11.49 15.41 -8.30
N ASP A 101 11.09 15.86 -9.49
CA ASP A 101 9.74 16.34 -9.77
C ASP A 101 8.66 15.27 -9.56
N SER A 102 9.00 14.00 -9.86
CA SER A 102 8.08 12.89 -9.66
C SER A 102 7.74 12.64 -8.19
N TRP A 103 8.64 13.00 -7.25
CA TRP A 103 8.35 12.96 -5.82
C TRP A 103 7.20 13.92 -5.47
N GLY A 104 7.19 15.14 -6.00
CA GLY A 104 6.13 16.11 -5.72
C GLY A 104 4.73 15.57 -6.08
N ARG A 105 4.61 14.92 -7.24
CA ARG A 105 3.37 14.26 -7.66
C ARG A 105 3.02 13.05 -6.78
N LEU A 106 4.01 12.21 -6.48
CA LEU A 106 3.82 11.02 -5.65
C LEU A 106 3.41 11.38 -4.22
N LYS A 107 3.99 12.44 -3.66
CA LYS A 107 3.64 13.01 -2.35
C LYS A 107 2.20 13.48 -2.32
N GLN A 108 1.75 14.23 -3.33
CA GLN A 108 0.35 14.68 -3.43
C GLN A 108 -0.62 13.49 -3.44
N LYS A 109 -0.36 12.47 -4.26
CA LYS A 109 -1.18 11.25 -4.27
C LYS A 109 -1.15 10.53 -2.93
N SER A 110 0.04 10.47 -2.31
CA SER A 110 0.24 9.81 -1.02
C SER A 110 -0.45 10.54 0.12
N ILE A 111 -0.69 11.85 0.02
CA ILE A 111 -1.49 12.63 0.98
C ILE A 111 -2.99 12.45 0.75
N GLN A 112 -3.44 12.48 -0.50
CA GLN A 112 -4.86 12.44 -0.84
C GLN A 112 -5.49 11.06 -0.63
N LEU A 113 -4.77 10.00 -0.99
CA LEU A 113 -5.31 8.64 -0.96
C LEU A 113 -5.64 8.15 0.45
N PRO A 114 -4.82 8.38 1.51
CA PRO A 114 -5.19 8.04 2.87
C PRO A 114 -6.45 8.77 3.35
N ILE A 115 -6.62 10.05 3.02
CA ILE A 115 -7.83 10.81 3.38
C ILE A 115 -9.07 10.17 2.73
N ALA A 116 -8.97 9.80 1.45
CA ALA A 116 -10.05 9.12 0.74
C ALA A 116 -10.34 7.73 1.33
N LEU A 117 -9.30 6.97 1.69
CA LEU A 117 -9.42 5.67 2.36
C LEU A 117 -10.10 5.79 3.72
N ILE A 118 -9.75 6.80 4.53
CA ILE A 118 -10.38 7.05 5.85
C ILE A 118 -11.86 7.35 5.69
N ASN A 119 -12.22 8.28 4.79
CA ASN A 119 -13.61 8.64 4.54
C ASN A 119 -14.43 7.44 4.04
N CYS A 120 -13.81 6.62 3.17
CA CYS A 120 -14.44 5.39 2.71
C CYS A 120 -14.61 4.40 3.85
N ALA A 121 -13.55 4.08 4.60
CA ALA A 121 -13.59 3.14 5.72
C ALA A 121 -14.66 3.52 6.75
N SER A 122 -14.77 4.80 7.11
CA SER A 122 -15.83 5.29 8.00
C SER A 122 -17.24 5.10 7.40
N SER A 123 -17.42 5.35 6.10
CA SER A 123 -18.69 5.10 5.40
C SER A 123 -19.03 3.61 5.33
N ILE A 124 -18.03 2.76 5.11
CA ILE A 124 -18.14 1.31 5.09
C ILE A 124 -18.55 0.79 6.47
N SER A 125 -17.89 1.24 7.54
CA SER A 125 -18.20 0.89 8.92
C SER A 125 -19.64 1.25 9.30
N LEU A 126 -20.08 2.48 8.99
CA LEU A 126 -21.45 2.93 9.26
C LEU A 126 -22.49 2.10 8.47
N SER A 127 -22.23 1.86 7.19
CA SER A 127 -23.12 1.05 6.35
C SER A 127 -23.16 -0.40 6.81
N GLY A 128 -22.02 -0.92 7.27
CA GLY A 128 -21.89 -2.26 7.79
C GLY A 128 -22.62 -2.47 9.11
N GLU A 129 -22.53 -1.52 10.02
CA GLU A 129 -23.29 -1.55 11.27
C GLU A 129 -24.80 -1.58 11.01
N ARG A 130 -25.28 -0.79 10.04
CA ARG A 130 -26.69 -0.85 9.59
C ARG A 130 -27.08 -2.21 9.04
N ALA A 131 -26.21 -2.85 8.26
CA ALA A 131 -26.44 -4.19 7.75
C ALA A 131 -26.48 -5.24 8.86
N LEU A 132 -25.60 -5.16 9.85
CA LEU A 132 -25.62 -6.05 11.01
C LEU A 132 -26.89 -5.87 11.86
N LEU A 133 -27.33 -4.63 12.08
CA LEU A 133 -28.58 -4.32 12.76
C LEU A 133 -29.81 -4.83 11.97
N ALA A 134 -29.77 -4.79 10.63
CA ALA A 134 -30.81 -5.37 9.79
C ALA A 134 -30.87 -6.90 9.94
N CYS A 135 -29.72 -7.59 9.98
CA CYS A 135 -29.65 -9.02 10.29
C CYS A 135 -30.24 -9.36 11.66
N GLU A 136 -30.05 -8.52 12.68
CA GLU A 136 -30.63 -8.77 14.01
C GLU A 136 -32.16 -8.74 14.00
N ARG A 137 -32.74 -7.93 13.10
CA ARG A 137 -34.19 -7.78 12.96
C ARG A 137 -34.83 -8.90 12.14
N THR A 138 -34.06 -9.60 11.31
CA THR A 138 -34.60 -10.76 10.56
C THR A 138 -34.95 -11.89 11.52
N LYS A 139 -36.23 -12.29 11.53
CA LYS A 139 -36.76 -13.34 12.42
C LYS A 139 -36.09 -14.68 12.16
N ALA A 140 -35.66 -14.91 10.91
CA ALA A 140 -34.92 -16.09 10.47
C ALA A 140 -33.63 -16.35 11.27
N LEU A 141 -33.03 -15.32 11.88
CA LEU A 141 -31.78 -15.45 12.64
C LEU A 141 -31.97 -15.53 14.17
N GLY A 142 -33.19 -15.46 14.68
CA GLY A 142 -33.47 -15.65 16.12
C GLY A 142 -32.91 -14.57 17.06
N GLY A 143 -32.50 -13.40 16.54
CA GLY A 143 -32.16 -12.20 17.32
C GLY A 143 -30.89 -12.28 18.20
N ARG A 144 -30.06 -13.33 18.11
CA ARG A 144 -28.87 -13.51 18.97
C ARG A 144 -27.56 -13.44 18.19
N ARG A 145 -26.98 -12.24 18.14
CA ARG A 145 -25.74 -11.86 17.41
C ARG A 145 -24.52 -12.77 17.67
N GLU A 146 -24.47 -13.44 18.81
CA GLU A 146 -23.36 -14.28 19.28
C GLU A 146 -23.52 -15.76 18.90
N ALA A 147 -24.75 -16.24 18.64
CA ALA A 147 -25.02 -17.64 18.35
C ALA A 147 -24.85 -18.01 16.86
N TRP A 148 -24.67 -17.02 15.97
CA TRP A 148 -24.69 -17.22 14.52
C TRP A 148 -23.48 -17.97 13.96
N GLN A 149 -22.37 -18.07 14.70
CA GLN A 149 -21.20 -18.85 14.27
C GLN A 149 -21.46 -20.35 14.12
N GLY A 150 -22.53 -20.88 14.74
CA GLY A 150 -22.89 -22.30 14.69
C GLY A 150 -24.25 -22.62 14.09
N VAL A 151 -24.96 -21.65 13.49
CA VAL A 151 -26.32 -21.90 12.96
C VAL A 151 -26.22 -22.60 11.62
N GLN A 152 -26.54 -23.89 11.61
CA GLN A 152 -26.81 -24.65 10.39
C GLN A 152 -28.32 -24.67 10.14
N PHE A 153 -28.74 -24.19 8.97
CA PHE A 153 -30.11 -24.33 8.53
C PHE A 153 -30.25 -25.65 7.76
N GLU A 154 -30.92 -26.64 8.35
CA GLU A 154 -31.20 -27.94 7.68
C GLU A 154 -32.21 -27.79 6.52
N VAL A 155 -33.01 -26.71 6.51
CA VAL A 155 -34.01 -26.40 5.48
C VAL A 155 -33.92 -24.92 5.11
N PRO A 156 -33.99 -24.54 3.82
CA PRO A 156 -34.01 -23.13 3.40
C PRO A 156 -35.16 -22.38 4.10
N VAL A 157 -34.83 -21.38 4.90
CA VAL A 157 -35.83 -20.53 5.56
C VAL A 157 -36.48 -19.64 4.49
N GLN A 158 -37.80 -19.75 4.31
CA GLN A 158 -38.52 -18.81 3.46
C GLN A 158 -38.61 -17.45 4.15
N LEU A 159 -38.04 -16.44 3.51
CA LEU A 159 -38.12 -15.05 3.96
C LEU A 159 -39.53 -14.50 3.70
N ASP A 160 -40.09 -13.81 4.69
CA ASP A 160 -41.29 -13.01 4.49
C ASP A 160 -40.98 -11.74 3.66
N ALA A 161 -42.01 -10.99 3.25
CA ALA A 161 -41.81 -9.81 2.39
C ALA A 161 -40.93 -8.70 3.03
N PRO A 162 -41.06 -8.39 4.34
CA PRO A 162 -40.13 -7.52 5.05
C PRO A 162 -38.68 -8.03 5.03
N ASP A 163 -38.44 -9.29 5.40
CA ASP A 163 -37.11 -9.88 5.46
C ASP A 163 -36.47 -9.96 4.05
N ARG A 164 -37.28 -10.25 3.02
CA ARG A 164 -36.83 -10.23 1.61
C ARG A 164 -36.37 -8.84 1.17
N THR A 165 -37.07 -7.78 1.58
CA THR A 165 -36.70 -6.40 1.25
C THR A 165 -35.36 -6.03 1.89
N LEU A 166 -35.17 -6.38 3.17
CA LEU A 166 -33.92 -6.16 3.90
C LEU A 166 -32.74 -6.88 3.24
N VAL A 167 -32.91 -8.14 2.84
CA VAL A 167 -31.86 -8.91 2.16
C VAL A 167 -31.46 -8.30 0.82
N LEU A 168 -32.42 -7.79 0.05
CA LEU A 168 -32.14 -7.10 -1.22
C LEU A 168 -31.37 -5.78 -1.02
N GLU A 169 -31.69 -5.03 0.05
CA GLU A 169 -30.93 -3.83 0.42
C GLU A 169 -29.50 -4.17 0.84
N MET A 170 -29.31 -5.22 1.64
CA MET A 170 -28.00 -5.72 2.03
C MET A 170 -27.15 -6.14 0.82
N ALA A 171 -27.75 -6.82 -0.15
CA ALA A 171 -27.06 -7.20 -1.38
C ALA A 171 -26.58 -5.98 -2.18
N ARG A 172 -27.39 -4.91 -2.23
CA ARG A 172 -26.97 -3.63 -2.84
C ARG A 172 -25.83 -2.97 -2.07
N TRP A 173 -25.86 -2.98 -0.74
CA TRP A 173 -24.76 -2.44 0.06
C TRP A 173 -23.47 -3.21 -0.20
N VAL A 174 -23.51 -4.54 -0.19
CA VAL A 174 -22.34 -5.40 -0.50
C VAL A 174 -21.79 -5.14 -1.90
N ALA A 175 -22.66 -4.95 -2.90
CA ALA A 175 -22.23 -4.61 -4.25
C ALA A 175 -21.52 -3.24 -4.32
N ASN A 176 -22.05 -2.23 -3.62
CA ASN A 176 -21.40 -0.92 -3.53
C ASN A 176 -20.05 -1.00 -2.80
N LEU A 177 -19.98 -1.80 -1.74
CA LEU A 177 -18.73 -2.05 -1.01
C LEU A 177 -17.68 -2.72 -1.90
N LYS A 178 -18.08 -3.71 -2.71
CA LYS A 178 -17.19 -4.34 -3.71
C LYS A 178 -16.62 -3.32 -4.69
N ASN A 179 -17.46 -2.46 -5.23
CA ASN A 179 -17.02 -1.41 -6.17
C ASN A 179 -16.04 -0.43 -5.52
N SER A 180 -16.37 0.07 -4.32
CA SER A 180 -15.48 0.98 -3.58
C SER A 180 -14.13 0.32 -3.26
N ALA A 181 -14.15 -0.91 -2.74
CA ALA A 181 -12.93 -1.65 -2.42
C ALA A 181 -12.05 -1.86 -3.65
N GLY A 182 -12.64 -2.24 -4.79
CA GLY A 182 -11.91 -2.43 -6.05
C GLY A 182 -11.27 -1.14 -6.59
N VAL A 183 -11.95 0.00 -6.48
CA VAL A 183 -11.38 1.31 -6.85
C VAL A 183 -10.15 1.64 -5.99
N PHE A 184 -10.24 1.43 -4.67
CA PHE A 184 -9.13 1.69 -3.76
C PHE A 184 -7.96 0.72 -3.95
N GLN A 185 -8.23 -0.56 -4.19
CA GLN A 185 -7.20 -1.54 -4.54
C GLN A 185 -6.41 -1.08 -5.76
N PHE A 186 -7.10 -0.64 -6.83
CA PHE A 186 -6.45 -0.11 -8.02
C PHE A 186 -5.60 1.13 -7.69
N GLN A 187 -6.15 2.10 -6.96
CA GLN A 187 -5.44 3.34 -6.62
C GLN A 187 -4.20 3.11 -5.74
N VAL A 188 -4.33 2.26 -4.70
CA VAL A 188 -3.22 1.88 -3.83
C VAL A 188 -2.14 1.13 -4.62
N GLY A 189 -2.55 0.20 -5.49
CA GLY A 189 -1.63 -0.52 -6.38
C GLY A 189 -0.85 0.43 -7.31
N GLU A 190 -1.50 1.46 -7.86
CA GLU A 190 -0.82 2.46 -8.69
C GLU A 190 0.18 3.31 -7.89
N VAL A 191 -0.19 3.81 -6.71
CA VAL A 191 0.74 4.56 -5.84
C VAL A 191 1.93 3.70 -5.42
N ARG A 192 1.70 2.41 -5.12
CA ARG A 192 2.78 1.48 -4.80
C ARG A 192 3.73 1.31 -5.98
N LYS A 193 3.22 1.05 -7.19
CA LYS A 193 4.04 0.91 -8.40
C LYS A 193 4.83 2.19 -8.72
N GLU A 194 4.25 3.36 -8.51
CA GLU A 194 4.95 4.63 -8.68
C GLU A 194 6.07 4.79 -7.65
N THR A 195 5.83 4.38 -6.40
CA THR A 195 6.86 4.36 -5.35
C THR A 195 7.98 3.38 -5.67
N ASP A 196 7.66 2.18 -6.18
CA ASP A 196 8.63 1.19 -6.65
C ASP A 196 9.52 1.77 -7.75
N ARG A 197 8.92 2.39 -8.78
CA ARG A 197 9.67 3.03 -9.88
C ARG A 197 10.57 4.14 -9.38
N PHE A 198 10.06 5.02 -8.52
CA PHE A 198 10.85 6.11 -7.93
C PHE A 198 12.04 5.57 -7.13
N ARG A 199 11.85 4.55 -6.30
CA ARG A 199 12.95 3.90 -5.58
C ARG A 199 13.96 3.27 -6.54
N ASP A 200 13.50 2.55 -7.54
CA ASP A 200 14.34 1.75 -8.42
C ASP A 200 15.13 2.62 -9.39
N ASP A 201 14.55 3.71 -9.89
CA ASP A 201 15.26 4.71 -10.69
C ASP A 201 16.38 5.37 -9.87
N ALA A 202 16.13 5.74 -8.62
CA ALA A 202 17.19 6.26 -7.73
C ALA A 202 18.32 5.24 -7.56
N ARG A 203 17.98 3.98 -7.28
CA ARG A 203 18.93 2.92 -6.93
C ARG A 203 19.74 2.40 -8.11
N PHE A 204 19.07 2.06 -9.22
CA PHE A 204 19.65 1.29 -10.31
C PHE A 204 20.04 2.15 -11.51
N GLU A 205 19.47 3.35 -11.64
CA GLU A 205 19.74 4.23 -12.78
C GLU A 205 20.60 5.44 -12.38
N LEU A 206 20.11 6.26 -11.45
CA LEU A 206 20.71 7.57 -11.16
C LEU A 206 22.00 7.46 -10.33
N ARG A 207 22.00 6.65 -9.27
CA ARG A 207 23.21 6.43 -8.44
C ARG A 207 24.37 5.88 -9.27
N PRO A 208 24.22 4.81 -10.08
CA PRO A 208 25.30 4.32 -10.91
C PRO A 208 25.74 5.32 -11.97
N ALA A 209 24.81 6.06 -12.58
CA ALA A 209 25.16 7.07 -13.57
C ALA A 209 26.00 8.22 -12.98
N LEU A 210 25.63 8.72 -11.80
CA LEU A 210 26.43 9.70 -11.06
C LEU A 210 27.80 9.12 -10.67
N GLY A 211 27.85 7.88 -10.17
CA GLY A 211 29.08 7.18 -9.82
C GLY A 211 30.08 7.15 -10.96
N ARG A 212 29.64 6.73 -12.16
CA ARG A 212 30.49 6.70 -13.37
C ARG A 212 31.04 8.08 -13.74
N LYS A 213 30.24 9.15 -13.61
CA LYS A 213 30.71 10.52 -13.89
C LYS A 213 31.72 10.99 -12.83
N ILE A 214 31.50 10.65 -11.56
CA ILE A 214 32.43 10.97 -10.45
C ILE A 214 33.78 10.28 -10.68
N GLU A 215 33.78 8.99 -11.02
CA GLU A 215 35.00 8.22 -11.32
C GLU A 215 35.81 8.87 -12.45
N ARG A 216 35.14 9.29 -13.54
CA ARG A 216 35.77 9.99 -14.66
C ARG A 216 36.35 11.35 -14.26
N LEU A 217 35.62 12.13 -13.46
CA LEU A 217 36.09 13.42 -12.94
C LEU A 217 37.33 13.27 -12.03
N VAL A 218 37.40 12.19 -11.26
CA VAL A 218 38.56 11.90 -10.41
C VAL A 218 39.75 11.41 -11.26
N ALA A 219 39.49 10.58 -12.28
CA ALA A 219 40.51 10.06 -13.19
C ALA A 219 41.13 11.15 -14.07
N SER A 220 40.41 12.24 -14.38
CA SER A 220 40.97 13.42 -15.05
C SER A 220 41.94 14.24 -14.18
N GLY A 221 42.37 13.71 -13.04
CA GLY A 221 43.44 14.28 -12.21
C GLY A 221 42.99 15.40 -11.27
N THR A 222 41.68 15.60 -11.07
CA THR A 222 41.15 16.82 -10.45
C THR A 222 40.75 16.63 -9.00
N LYS A 223 41.74 16.71 -8.11
CA LYS A 223 41.52 16.72 -6.65
C LYS A 223 41.27 18.12 -6.09
N GLU A 224 41.62 19.18 -6.83
CA GLU A 224 41.56 20.59 -6.38
C GLU A 224 40.91 21.49 -7.46
N GLY A 225 40.28 22.60 -7.06
CA GLY A 225 39.59 23.54 -7.95
C GLY A 225 38.14 23.16 -8.32
N ASN A 226 37.60 23.78 -9.38
CA ASN A 226 36.17 23.68 -9.76
C ASN A 226 35.68 22.24 -9.99
N LEU A 227 36.49 21.36 -10.59
CA LEU A 227 36.08 19.97 -10.84
C LEU A 227 36.06 19.13 -9.55
N GLY A 228 36.95 19.41 -8.59
CA GLY A 228 36.90 18.80 -7.26
C GLY A 228 35.62 19.17 -6.51
N VAL A 229 35.22 20.44 -6.62
CA VAL A 229 33.93 20.94 -6.09
C VAL A 229 32.74 20.27 -6.76
N LEU A 230 32.75 20.12 -8.09
CA LEU A 230 31.70 19.41 -8.83
C LEU A 230 31.61 17.94 -8.40
N ALA A 231 32.75 17.24 -8.32
CA ALA A 231 32.77 15.85 -7.89
C ALA A 231 32.21 15.69 -6.46
N GLN A 232 32.48 16.64 -5.56
CA GLN A 232 31.88 16.64 -4.23
C GLN A 232 30.38 16.88 -4.24
N ARG A 233 29.89 17.84 -5.04
CA ARG A 233 28.45 18.07 -5.23
C ARG A 233 27.75 16.80 -5.72
N MET A 234 28.35 16.11 -6.68
CA MET A 234 27.82 14.84 -7.22
C MET A 234 27.87 13.70 -6.20
N ARG A 235 28.93 13.59 -5.39
CA ARG A 235 28.97 12.64 -4.27
C ARG A 235 27.85 12.90 -3.26
N ASN A 236 27.59 14.16 -2.93
CA ASN A 236 26.48 14.52 -2.04
C ASN A 236 25.13 14.12 -2.64
N LEU A 237 24.95 14.23 -3.96
CA LEU A 237 23.75 13.74 -4.65
C LEU A 237 23.61 12.22 -4.58
N VAL A 238 24.71 11.47 -4.70
CA VAL A 238 24.69 10.00 -4.56
C VAL A 238 24.22 9.60 -3.15
N VAL A 239 24.73 10.25 -2.11
CA VAL A 239 24.30 10.02 -0.73
C VAL A 239 22.81 10.32 -0.57
N ARG A 240 22.33 11.47 -1.05
CA ARG A 240 20.91 11.80 -1.01
C ARG A 240 20.03 10.77 -1.73
N LEU A 241 20.47 10.27 -2.88
CA LEU A 241 19.73 9.23 -3.61
C LEU A 241 19.70 7.89 -2.86
N GLU A 242 20.72 7.60 -2.05
CA GLU A 242 20.72 6.45 -1.15
C GLU A 242 19.69 6.62 -0.03
N ASP A 243 19.67 7.78 0.61
CA ASP A 243 18.66 8.11 1.62
C ASP A 243 17.24 8.06 1.03
N VAL A 244 17.06 8.58 -0.19
CA VAL A 244 15.81 8.50 -0.96
C VAL A 244 15.40 7.05 -1.21
N THR A 245 16.34 6.17 -1.57
CA THR A 245 16.07 4.75 -1.80
C THR A 245 15.52 4.10 -0.52
N THR A 246 16.13 4.39 0.63
CA THR A 246 15.70 3.89 1.93
C THR A 246 14.31 4.42 2.30
N ALA A 247 14.12 5.75 2.25
CA ALA A 247 12.85 6.38 2.57
C ALA A 247 11.70 5.88 1.66
N ALA A 248 11.94 5.74 0.36
CA ALA A 248 10.96 5.21 -0.60
C ALA A 248 10.65 3.72 -0.35
N SER A 249 11.60 2.92 0.15
CA SER A 249 11.35 1.53 0.54
C SER A 249 10.41 1.42 1.73
N HIS A 250 10.54 2.31 2.71
CA HIS A 250 9.61 2.38 3.83
C HIS A 250 8.20 2.83 3.39
N LEU A 251 8.10 3.81 2.49
CA LEU A 251 6.83 4.24 1.92
C LEU A 251 6.15 3.11 1.12
N GLN A 252 6.94 2.38 0.31
CA GLN A 252 6.44 1.24 -0.46
C GLN A 252 5.92 0.13 0.45
N THR A 253 6.66 -0.19 1.52
CA THR A 253 6.23 -1.16 2.53
C THR A 253 4.90 -0.75 3.15
N ALA A 254 4.73 0.53 3.50
CA ALA A 254 3.46 1.05 4.03
C ALA A 254 2.28 0.85 3.05
N TRP A 255 2.49 1.10 1.76
CA TRP A 255 1.47 0.84 0.73
C TRP A 255 1.21 -0.63 0.50
N GLN A 256 2.24 -1.47 0.54
CA GLN A 256 2.11 -2.93 0.40
C GLN A 256 1.25 -3.51 1.52
N PHE A 257 1.42 -3.02 2.76
CA PHE A 257 0.55 -3.40 3.86
C PHE A 257 -0.91 -3.09 3.52
N ILE A 258 -1.23 -1.85 3.16
CA ILE A 258 -2.60 -1.44 2.82
C ILE A 258 -3.17 -2.27 1.65
N GLU A 259 -2.39 -2.51 0.59
CA GLU A 259 -2.80 -3.32 -0.57
C GLU A 259 -3.16 -4.75 -0.14
N THR A 260 -2.32 -5.38 0.70
CA THR A 260 -2.54 -6.75 1.16
C THR A 260 -3.85 -6.90 1.92
N TYR A 261 -4.19 -5.92 2.77
CA TYR A 261 -5.47 -5.93 3.49
C TYR A 261 -6.66 -5.65 2.57
N LEU A 262 -6.50 -4.76 1.57
CA LEU A 262 -7.53 -4.54 0.56
C LEU A 262 -7.79 -5.81 -0.26
N ASP A 263 -6.74 -6.51 -0.68
CA ASP A 263 -6.83 -7.78 -1.42
C ASP A 263 -7.55 -8.85 -0.59
N ALA A 264 -7.17 -8.99 0.68
CA ALA A 264 -7.83 -9.91 1.60
C ALA A 264 -9.32 -9.55 1.80
N SER A 265 -9.63 -8.26 1.92
CA SER A 265 -10.99 -7.73 2.08
C SER A 265 -11.87 -7.99 0.87
N ILE A 266 -11.35 -7.74 -0.33
CA ILE A 266 -12.04 -8.02 -1.60
C ILE A 266 -12.23 -9.52 -1.79
N GLY A 267 -11.22 -10.34 -1.47
CA GLY A 267 -11.33 -11.79 -1.49
C GLY A 267 -12.50 -12.31 -0.64
N LYS A 268 -12.68 -11.76 0.57
CA LYS A 268 -13.81 -12.10 1.44
C LYS A 268 -15.16 -11.58 0.93
N LEU A 269 -15.21 -10.41 0.32
CA LEU A 269 -16.43 -9.97 -0.36
C LEU A 269 -16.79 -10.88 -1.54
N HIS A 270 -15.80 -11.36 -2.29
CA HIS A 270 -16.02 -12.27 -3.42
C HIS A 270 -16.49 -13.66 -3.01
N SER A 271 -16.18 -14.15 -1.80
CA SER A 271 -16.73 -15.41 -1.29
C SER A 271 -18.20 -15.32 -0.88
N MET A 272 -18.77 -14.11 -0.78
CA MET A 272 -20.21 -13.89 -0.54
C MET A 272 -21.00 -14.02 -1.85
N GLN A 273 -21.12 -15.23 -2.44
CA GLN A 273 -21.84 -15.46 -3.71
C GLN A 273 -23.20 -16.13 -3.58
N ASP A 274 -23.47 -16.84 -2.49
CA ASP A 274 -24.74 -17.53 -2.31
C ASP A 274 -25.48 -17.04 -1.06
N SER A 275 -26.79 -16.89 -1.20
CA SER A 275 -27.76 -16.51 -0.18
C SER A 275 -27.97 -17.57 0.91
N GLN A 276 -27.22 -18.68 0.87
CA GLN A 276 -27.28 -19.70 1.90
C GLN A 276 -26.55 -19.26 3.17
N GLN A 277 -27.40 -18.89 4.12
CA GLN A 277 -27.17 -18.60 5.53
C GLN A 277 -26.69 -17.18 5.82
N LEU A 278 -27.65 -16.32 6.17
CA LEU A 278 -27.46 -14.99 6.76
C LEU A 278 -26.42 -14.99 7.91
N ALA A 279 -26.30 -16.11 8.63
CA ALA A 279 -25.29 -16.35 9.65
C ALA A 279 -23.85 -16.35 9.08
N ARG A 280 -23.59 -17.07 7.99
CA ARG A 280 -22.29 -17.09 7.28
C ARG A 280 -21.98 -15.71 6.69
N PHE A 281 -22.98 -15.07 6.10
CA PHE A 281 -22.89 -13.69 5.63
C PHE A 281 -22.40 -12.76 6.75
N VAL A 282 -23.00 -12.82 7.94
CA VAL A 282 -22.62 -11.95 9.07
C VAL A 282 -21.17 -12.17 9.50
N ILE A 283 -20.67 -13.41 9.52
CA ILE A 283 -19.27 -13.69 9.91
C ILE A 283 -18.31 -13.08 8.90
N HIS A 284 -18.47 -13.38 7.61
CA HIS A 284 -17.63 -12.83 6.56
C HIS A 284 -17.70 -11.30 6.52
N PHE A 285 -18.88 -10.75 6.77
CA PHE A 285 -19.11 -9.31 6.77
C PHE A 285 -18.48 -8.62 7.99
N LYS A 286 -18.55 -9.22 9.20
CA LYS A 286 -17.82 -8.71 10.37
C LYS A 286 -16.31 -8.69 10.14
N ASN A 287 -15.75 -9.76 9.57
CA ASN A 287 -14.31 -9.82 9.25
C ASN A 287 -13.92 -8.76 8.22
N PHE A 288 -14.76 -8.55 7.20
CA PHE A 288 -14.59 -7.47 6.23
C PHE A 288 -14.55 -6.09 6.91
N LEU A 289 -15.48 -5.80 7.83
CA LEU A 289 -15.49 -4.54 8.58
C LEU A 289 -14.26 -4.37 9.46
N ALA A 290 -13.77 -5.44 10.10
CA ALA A 290 -12.54 -5.41 10.89
C ALA A 290 -11.32 -5.04 10.03
N GLN A 291 -11.20 -5.60 8.82
CA GLN A 291 -10.13 -5.25 7.87
C GLN A 291 -10.20 -3.78 7.46
N TRP A 292 -11.39 -3.21 7.25
CA TRP A 292 -11.54 -1.78 6.93
C TRP A 292 -11.21 -0.87 8.10
N SER A 293 -11.53 -1.27 9.33
CA SER A 293 -11.09 -0.58 10.54
C SER A 293 -9.56 -0.53 10.63
N PHE A 294 -8.89 -1.64 10.30
CA PHE A 294 -7.43 -1.70 10.26
C PHE A 294 -6.82 -0.83 9.15
N ILE A 295 -7.40 -0.88 7.94
CA ILE A 295 -7.00 -0.01 6.82
C ILE A 295 -7.14 1.47 7.21
N GLU A 296 -8.21 1.84 7.91
CA GLU A 296 -8.43 3.20 8.40
C GLU A 296 -7.31 3.65 9.35
N GLU A 297 -6.94 2.81 10.32
CA GLU A 297 -5.88 3.13 11.28
C GLU A 297 -4.51 3.29 10.59
N CYS A 298 -4.18 2.38 9.65
CA CYS A 298 -3.00 2.50 8.80
C CYS A 298 -3.00 3.80 8.00
N ALA A 299 -4.11 4.14 7.35
CA ALA A 299 -4.26 5.36 6.57
C ALA A 299 -4.13 6.61 7.45
N ARG A 300 -4.71 6.63 8.65
CA ARG A 300 -4.58 7.74 9.62
C ARG A 300 -3.13 7.95 10.05
N ARG A 301 -2.40 6.86 10.34
CA ARG A 301 -0.98 6.94 10.69
C ARG A 301 -0.14 7.45 9.53
N LEU A 302 -0.38 6.95 8.32
CA LEU A 302 0.31 7.39 7.12
C LEU A 302 0.05 8.88 6.84
N GLN A 303 -1.22 9.32 6.93
CA GLN A 303 -1.60 10.73 6.78
C GLN A 303 -0.83 11.62 7.76
N LYS A 304 -0.84 11.31 9.06
CA LYS A 304 -0.14 12.09 10.10
C LYS A 304 1.35 12.25 9.84
N ARG A 305 1.97 11.29 9.15
CA ARG A 305 3.41 11.30 8.86
C ARG A 305 3.76 12.04 7.57
N LEU A 306 2.78 12.24 6.69
CA LEU A 306 2.90 13.01 5.45
C LEU A 306 2.59 14.50 5.65
N GLU A 307 1.86 14.84 6.72
CA GLU A 307 1.69 16.19 7.28
C GLU A 307 2.95 16.66 8.02
#